data_AF-A0A919GW99-F1
#
_entry.id   AF-A0A919GW99-F1
#
_cell.length_a   1.000
_cell.length_b   1.000
_cell.length_c   1.000
_cell.angle_alpha   90.00
_cell.angle_beta   90.00
_cell.angle_gamma   90.00
#
_symmetry.space_group_name_H-M   'P 1'
#
loop_
_entity.id
_entity.type
_entity.pdbx_description
1 polymer ?
#
loop_
_entity_poly.entity_id
_entity_poly.type
_entity_poly.pdbx_seq_one_letter_code
_entity_poly.pdbx_strand_id
1 'polypeptide(L)'
;MTRLALLAAGAAGLTVLAITPAHADAAVLPGGHSEAVTSCGNSRLQSGLSTRLCAEVTGTTVEFYGTVALAGPPSKGSPPPAGRELFTTLTSEVAGGSTPQSQARTVIFTSANLEVRGLVSTVACGSTVRGTFGVASFPWAANPVTHEVTVTC
;
A
#
# COMPACT_ATOMS: atom_id res chain seq x y z
N MET A 1 7.19 17.67 52.03
CA MET A 1 7.57 17.00 50.78
C MET A 1 8.90 16.33 51.02
N THR A 2 8.89 15.03 51.30
CA THR A 2 10.09 14.30 51.71
C THR A 2 10.01 12.92 51.08
N ARG A 3 10.85 12.67 50.07
CA ARG A 3 10.95 11.42 49.32
C ARG A 3 11.72 10.40 50.17
N LEU A 4 11.13 9.23 50.40
CA LEU A 4 11.75 8.04 50.96
C LEU A 4 11.46 6.90 49.96
N ALA A 5 12.48 6.45 49.22
CA ALA A 5 13.24 5.21 49.47
C ALA A 5 12.52 4.00 48.80
N LEU A 6 13.11 2.88 48.36
CA LEU A 6 14.31 2.09 48.59
C LEU A 6 14.47 1.20 47.31
N LEU A 7 15.68 1.02 46.75
CA LEU A 7 16.55 -0.18 46.83
C LEU A 7 16.00 -1.52 46.28
N ALA A 8 16.74 -2.12 45.33
CA ALA A 8 17.18 -3.54 45.27
C ALA A 8 17.72 -3.81 43.84
N ALA A 9 19.03 -3.88 43.57
CA ALA A 9 20.01 -4.93 43.92
C ALA A 9 19.60 -6.34 43.44
N GLY A 10 20.28 -6.83 42.41
CA GLY A 10 20.21 -8.22 41.94
C GLY A 10 21.27 -8.50 40.90
N ALA A 11 22.46 -8.92 41.35
CA ALA A 11 23.58 -9.32 40.52
C ALA A 11 23.64 -10.85 40.37
N ALA A 12 24.32 -11.27 39.29
CA ALA A 12 24.94 -12.58 39.05
C ALA A 12 24.04 -13.74 38.56
N GLY A 13 24.40 -14.24 37.37
CA GLY A 13 24.06 -15.57 36.86
C GLY A 13 25.01 -15.94 35.72
N LEU A 14 25.94 -16.86 35.99
CA LEU A 14 26.99 -17.35 35.08
C LEU A 14 26.46 -18.27 33.96
N THR A 15 27.09 -18.12 32.78
CA THR A 15 27.45 -19.12 31.74
C THR A 15 26.46 -20.20 31.30
N VAL A 16 26.12 -20.21 30.00
CA VAL A 16 26.31 -21.37 29.09
C VAL A 16 26.60 -20.81 27.68
N LEU A 17 27.78 -21.11 27.12
CA LEU A 17 28.04 -20.98 25.69
C LEU A 17 27.36 -22.16 24.99
N ALA A 18 26.15 -21.92 24.47
CA ALA A 18 25.52 -22.83 23.52
C ALA A 18 25.69 -22.20 22.13
N ILE A 19 26.51 -22.86 21.30
CA ILE A 19 26.62 -22.56 19.88
C ILE A 19 25.36 -23.15 19.23
N THR A 20 24.33 -22.32 19.07
CA THR A 20 23.15 -22.62 18.26
C THR A 20 23.13 -21.68 17.05
N PRO A 21 22.65 -22.12 15.88
CA PRO A 21 22.58 -21.27 14.70
C PRO A 21 21.67 -20.08 15.03
N ALA A 22 22.17 -18.87 14.72
CA ALA A 22 21.45 -17.62 14.88
C ALA A 22 20.19 -17.61 14.01
N HIS A 23 19.07 -18.06 14.57
CA HIS A 23 17.79 -17.45 14.25
C HIS A 23 17.73 -16.20 15.10
N ALA A 24 17.76 -15.04 14.45
CA ALA A 24 17.48 -13.76 15.08
C ALA A 24 16.02 -13.79 15.55
N ASP A 25 15.79 -14.30 16.75
CA ASP A 25 14.56 -14.09 17.48
C ASP A 25 14.59 -12.62 17.91
N ALA A 26 14.03 -11.77 17.06
CA ALA A 26 13.81 -10.38 17.39
C ALA A 26 12.91 -10.35 18.62
N ALA A 27 13.45 -9.81 19.72
CA ALA A 27 12.71 -9.55 20.94
C ALA A 27 11.35 -8.91 20.62
N VAL A 28 10.27 -9.64 20.93
CA VAL A 28 8.90 -9.14 20.85
C VAL A 28 8.76 -8.00 21.86
N LEU A 29 8.87 -6.78 21.36
CA LEU A 29 8.37 -5.59 22.03
C LEU A 29 6.84 -5.73 22.18
N PRO A 30 6.24 -5.37 23.33
CA PRO A 30 4.79 -5.38 23.49
C PRO A 30 4.22 -4.19 22.72
N GLY A 31 3.98 -4.41 21.44
CA GLY A 31 3.36 -3.48 20.49
C GLY A 31 3.09 -4.25 19.21
N GLY A 32 2.01 -5.05 19.21
CA GLY A 32 1.66 -5.93 18.10
C GLY A 32 1.67 -5.18 16.78
N HIS A 33 2.70 -5.41 15.96
CA HIS A 33 2.74 -4.93 14.60
C HIS A 33 1.87 -5.87 13.78
N SER A 34 0.68 -5.41 13.40
CA SER A 34 -0.04 -6.05 12.30
C SER A 34 0.82 -5.92 11.05
N GLU A 35 1.22 -7.04 10.46
CA GLU A 35 1.94 -7.02 9.19
C GLU A 35 1.03 -6.47 8.09
N ALA A 36 1.58 -5.61 7.23
CA ALA A 36 0.84 -5.06 6.10
C ALA A 36 0.68 -6.13 5.01
N VAL A 37 -0.55 -6.51 4.70
CA VAL A 37 -0.88 -7.45 3.62
C VAL A 37 -1.17 -6.67 2.35
N THR A 38 -0.37 -6.88 1.31
CA THR A 38 -0.59 -6.26 0.00
C THR A 38 -1.42 -7.19 -0.89
N SER A 39 -2.52 -6.67 -1.44
CA SER A 39 -3.36 -7.37 -2.41
C SER A 39 -3.58 -6.47 -3.62
N CYS A 40 -3.36 -7.00 -4.82
CA CYS A 40 -3.46 -6.23 -6.04
C CYS A 40 -4.37 -6.91 -7.07
N GLY A 41 -5.25 -6.13 -7.70
CA GLY A 41 -6.18 -6.59 -8.73
C GLY A 41 -5.49 -6.96 -10.04
N ASN A 42 -6.22 -7.20 -11.11
CA ASN A 42 -5.59 -7.44 -12.41
C ASN A 42 -5.09 -6.14 -13.05
N SER A 43 -3.95 -6.21 -13.75
CA SER A 43 -3.52 -5.08 -14.60
C SER A 43 -4.40 -4.99 -15.85
N ARG A 44 -4.71 -3.77 -16.30
CA ARG A 44 -5.33 -3.49 -17.59
C ARG A 44 -4.67 -2.30 -18.28
N LEU A 45 -4.83 -2.25 -19.60
CA LEU A 45 -4.37 -1.11 -20.38
C LEU A 45 -5.33 0.06 -20.24
N GLN A 46 -4.80 1.20 -19.80
CA GLN A 46 -5.48 2.49 -19.82
C GLN A 46 -4.58 3.51 -20.52
N SER A 47 -5.08 4.16 -21.56
CA SER A 47 -4.30 5.14 -22.35
C SER A 47 -2.95 4.60 -22.88
N GLY A 48 -2.86 3.30 -23.17
CA GLY A 48 -1.61 2.64 -23.62
C GLY A 48 -0.59 2.33 -22.51
N LEU A 49 -0.96 2.49 -21.24
CA LEU A 49 -0.14 2.18 -20.07
C LEU A 49 -0.73 1.00 -19.29
N SER A 50 0.13 0.16 -18.74
CA SER A 50 -0.26 -0.90 -17.80
C SER A 50 -0.68 -0.25 -16.48
N THR A 51 -1.93 -0.42 -16.11
CA THR A 51 -2.52 0.18 -14.92
C THR A 51 -3.09 -0.90 -14.02
N ARG A 52 -2.76 -0.84 -12.72
CA ARG A 52 -3.22 -1.80 -11.72
C ARG A 52 -3.56 -1.08 -10.42
N LEU A 53 -4.58 -1.55 -9.72
CA LEU A 53 -4.93 -1.09 -8.39
C LEU A 53 -4.48 -2.11 -7.34
N CYS A 54 -3.85 -1.60 -6.29
CA CYS A 54 -3.39 -2.36 -5.15
C CYS A 54 -3.97 -1.79 -3.85
N ALA A 55 -4.03 -2.62 -2.83
CA ALA A 55 -4.44 -2.29 -1.48
C ALA A 55 -3.42 -2.83 -0.49
N GLU A 56 -2.99 -2.00 0.46
CA GLU A 56 -2.21 -2.40 1.63
C GLU A 56 -3.17 -2.42 2.82
N VAL A 57 -3.31 -3.60 3.46
CA VAL A 57 -4.18 -3.80 4.62
C VAL A 57 -3.32 -3.99 5.86
N THR A 58 -3.45 -3.09 6.83
CA THR A 58 -2.72 -3.16 8.11
C THR A 58 -3.72 -3.08 9.25
N GLY A 59 -4.01 -4.23 9.88
CA GLY A 59 -5.06 -4.32 10.90
C GLY A 59 -6.42 -3.95 10.33
N THR A 60 -7.01 -2.84 10.80
CA THR A 60 -8.29 -2.29 10.32
C THR A 60 -8.16 -1.19 9.27
N THR A 61 -6.92 -0.85 8.90
CA THR A 61 -6.63 0.21 7.93
C THR A 61 -6.39 -0.39 6.55
N VAL A 62 -7.02 0.19 5.54
CA VAL A 62 -6.84 -0.14 4.13
C VAL A 62 -6.36 1.10 3.40
N GLU A 63 -5.20 1.02 2.75
CA GLU A 63 -4.72 2.04 1.81
C GLU A 63 -4.81 1.52 0.38
N PHE A 64 -5.56 2.21 -0.47
CA PHE A 64 -5.54 1.96 -1.90
C PHE A 64 -4.49 2.82 -2.59
N TYR A 65 -3.82 2.23 -3.58
CA TYR A 65 -2.91 2.93 -4.46
C TYR A 65 -2.94 2.37 -5.88
N GLY A 66 -2.93 3.27 -6.85
CA GLY A 66 -2.82 2.95 -8.26
C GLY A 66 -1.36 2.84 -8.69
N THR A 67 -1.07 1.93 -9.60
CA THR A 67 0.25 1.81 -10.25
C THR A 67 0.08 1.98 -11.76
N VAL A 68 0.99 2.74 -12.37
CA VAL A 68 1.03 3.01 -13.80
C VAL A 68 2.43 2.71 -14.31
N ALA A 69 2.51 1.88 -15.35
CA ALA A 69 3.75 1.42 -15.93
C ALA A 69 3.64 1.37 -17.46
N LEU A 70 4.78 1.20 -18.14
CA LEU A 70 4.77 0.88 -19.55
C LEU A 70 4.06 -0.47 -19.77
N ALA A 71 3.29 -0.57 -20.85
CA ALA A 71 2.58 -1.79 -21.24
C ALA A 71 3.50 -2.93 -21.73
N GLY A 72 4.81 -2.68 -21.80
CA GLY A 72 5.84 -3.61 -22.26
C GLY A 72 7.21 -2.93 -22.28
N PRO A 73 8.28 -3.69 -22.56
CA PRO A 73 9.61 -3.13 -22.70
C PRO A 73 9.66 -2.14 -23.89
N PRO A 74 10.41 -1.04 -23.77
CA PRO A 74 10.62 -0.15 -24.90
C PRO A 74 11.39 -0.88 -26.01
N SER A 75 11.02 -0.62 -27.27
CA SER A 75 11.71 -1.17 -28.43
C SER A 75 13.17 -0.73 -28.48
N LYS A 76 14.08 -1.66 -28.79
CA LYS A 76 15.52 -1.37 -28.91
C LYS A 76 15.75 -0.34 -30.02
N GLY A 77 16.44 0.76 -29.68
CA GLY A 77 16.78 1.83 -30.63
C GLY A 77 15.69 2.88 -30.85
N SER A 78 14.52 2.76 -30.20
CA SER A 78 13.53 3.83 -30.17
C SER A 78 13.93 4.93 -29.19
N PRO A 79 13.63 6.20 -29.49
CA PRO A 79 13.78 7.28 -28.51
C PRO A 79 12.99 6.97 -27.23
N PRO A 80 13.45 7.47 -26.06
CA PRO A 80 12.68 7.35 -24.82
C PRO A 80 11.24 7.86 -25.00
N PRO A 81 10.25 7.21 -24.39
CA PRO A 81 8.88 7.71 -24.39
C PRO A 81 8.86 9.15 -23.86
N ALA A 82 8.22 10.05 -24.61
CA ALA A 82 8.03 11.41 -24.13
C ALA A 82 7.17 11.42 -22.85
N GLY A 83 7.38 12.44 -22.01
CA GLY A 83 6.54 12.68 -20.85
C GLY A 83 5.07 12.82 -21.26
N ARG A 84 4.17 12.16 -20.54
CA ARG A 84 2.73 12.20 -20.78
C ARG A 84 2.02 12.71 -19.53
N GLU A 85 1.16 13.69 -19.70
CA GLU A 85 0.24 14.10 -18.65
C GLU A 85 -0.89 13.07 -18.51
N LEU A 86 -1.12 12.65 -17.28
CA LEU A 86 -2.16 11.71 -16.89
C LEU A 86 -3.09 12.37 -15.89
N PHE A 87 -4.40 12.22 -16.12
CA PHE A 87 -5.44 12.53 -15.16
C PHE A 87 -5.81 11.23 -14.45
N THR A 88 -5.52 11.16 -13.16
CA THR A 88 -5.75 9.98 -12.34
C THR A 88 -6.89 10.23 -11.37
N THR A 89 -7.75 9.23 -11.20
CA THR A 89 -8.84 9.26 -10.23
C THR A 89 -8.80 7.97 -9.43
N LEU A 90 -8.57 8.09 -8.13
CA LEU A 90 -8.64 6.99 -7.18
C LEU A 90 -9.92 7.16 -6.36
N THR A 91 -10.72 6.10 -6.21
CA THR A 91 -11.88 6.10 -5.32
C THR A 91 -11.84 4.90 -4.39
N SER A 92 -12.40 5.05 -3.20
CA SER A 92 -12.60 3.97 -2.25
C SER A 92 -14.00 4.05 -1.64
N GLU A 93 -14.63 2.90 -1.45
CA GLU A 93 -15.94 2.78 -0.83
C GLU A 93 -16.01 1.49 -0.02
N VAL A 94 -16.66 1.56 1.13
CA VAL A 94 -16.93 0.39 1.96
C VAL A 94 -18.26 -0.20 1.51
N ALA A 95 -18.31 -1.50 1.23
CA ALA A 95 -19.53 -2.16 0.79
C ALA A 95 -20.65 -1.97 1.83
N GLY A 96 -21.79 -1.42 1.40
CA GLY A 96 -22.92 -1.09 2.28
C GLY A 96 -22.67 0.12 3.21
N GLY A 97 -21.56 0.84 3.03
CA GLY A 97 -21.20 2.03 3.80
C GLY A 97 -21.76 3.34 3.23
N SER A 98 -21.25 4.46 3.75
CA SER A 98 -21.59 5.81 3.33
C SER A 98 -20.83 6.25 2.06
N THR A 99 -20.91 7.54 1.72
CA THR A 99 -20.42 8.14 0.47
C THR A 99 -18.98 7.74 0.12
N PRO A 100 -18.69 7.34 -1.13
CA PRO A 100 -17.34 7.02 -1.58
C PRO A 100 -16.36 8.18 -1.38
N GLN A 101 -15.13 7.86 -0.98
CA GLN A 101 -14.02 8.80 -1.00
C GLN A 101 -13.43 8.83 -2.42
N SER A 102 -13.02 10.01 -2.88
CA SER A 102 -12.46 10.20 -4.21
C SER A 102 -11.30 11.18 -4.16
N GLN A 103 -10.25 10.87 -4.92
CA GLN A 103 -9.08 11.71 -5.09
C GLN A 103 -8.72 11.77 -6.57
N ALA A 104 -8.75 12.98 -7.14
CA ALA A 104 -8.25 13.24 -8.48
C ALA A 104 -6.87 13.91 -8.40
N ARG A 105 -5.93 13.47 -9.23
CA ARG A 105 -4.60 14.06 -9.37
C ARG A 105 -4.15 14.08 -10.82
N THR A 106 -3.48 15.16 -11.20
CA THR A 106 -2.72 15.24 -12.44
C THR A 106 -1.27 14.90 -12.17
N VAL A 107 -0.69 14.00 -12.97
CA VAL A 107 0.68 13.51 -12.81
C VAL A 107 1.36 13.39 -14.17
N ILE A 108 2.68 13.61 -14.21
CA ILE A 108 3.48 13.44 -15.43
C ILE A 108 4.16 12.08 -15.39
N PHE A 109 3.88 11.24 -16.37
CA PHE A 109 4.51 9.94 -16.56
C PHE A 109 5.69 10.06 -17.52
N THR A 110 6.89 9.68 -17.09
CA THR A 110 8.15 9.88 -17.83
C THR A 110 8.89 8.57 -18.16
N SER A 111 8.17 7.44 -18.22
CA SER A 111 8.65 6.06 -18.45
C SER A 111 9.06 5.24 -17.22
N ALA A 112 9.12 5.84 -16.03
CA ALA A 112 9.28 5.11 -14.77
C ALA A 112 7.93 4.63 -14.22
N ASN A 113 7.93 3.57 -13.40
CA ASN A 113 6.73 3.16 -12.68
C ASN A 113 6.27 4.30 -11.77
N LEU A 114 5.00 4.63 -11.87
CA LEU A 114 4.36 5.68 -11.10
C LEU A 114 3.36 5.05 -10.12
N GLU A 115 3.45 5.43 -8.85
CA GLU A 115 2.45 5.11 -7.85
C GLU A 115 1.62 6.34 -7.50
N VAL A 116 0.30 6.16 -7.45
CA VAL A 116 -0.65 7.17 -6.98
C VAL A 116 -1.30 6.65 -5.71
N ARG A 117 -0.72 7.06 -4.58
CA ARG A 117 -1.18 6.73 -3.23
C ARG A 117 -2.13 7.81 -2.69
N GLY A 118 -2.94 7.44 -1.71
CA GLY A 118 -3.57 8.45 -0.85
C GLY A 118 -5.04 8.28 -0.49
N LEU A 119 -5.64 7.10 -0.68
CA LEU A 119 -6.92 6.80 -0.04
C LEU A 119 -6.72 5.78 1.06
N VAL A 120 -6.71 6.27 2.29
CA VAL A 120 -6.62 5.47 3.51
C VAL A 120 -7.99 5.48 4.18
N SER A 121 -8.53 4.30 4.46
CA SER A 121 -9.81 4.11 5.12
C SER A 121 -9.64 3.17 6.31
N THR A 122 -10.24 3.50 7.46
CA THR A 122 -10.31 2.61 8.61
C THR A 122 -11.69 1.98 8.68
N VAL A 123 -11.76 0.65 8.69
CA VAL A 123 -13.01 -0.12 8.60
C VAL A 123 -13.07 -1.21 9.66
N ALA A 124 -14.28 -1.69 9.97
CA ALA A 124 -14.45 -2.79 10.90
C ALA A 124 -13.97 -4.13 10.29
N CYS A 125 -13.57 -5.08 11.14
CA CYS A 125 -13.27 -6.45 10.72
C CYS A 125 -14.46 -7.08 9.98
N GLY A 126 -14.18 -7.84 8.94
CA GLY A 126 -15.17 -8.43 8.04
C GLY A 126 -15.74 -7.48 6.99
N SER A 127 -15.36 -6.18 7.01
CA SER A 127 -15.79 -5.24 5.96
C SER A 127 -15.08 -5.52 4.65
N THR A 128 -15.81 -5.37 3.54
CA THR A 128 -15.23 -5.35 2.20
C THR A 128 -15.11 -3.91 1.72
N VAL A 129 -13.91 -3.52 1.30
CA VAL A 129 -13.65 -2.21 0.72
C VAL A 129 -13.35 -2.39 -0.76
N ARG A 130 -14.07 -1.63 -1.60
CA ARG A 130 -13.86 -1.56 -3.03
C ARG A 130 -13.10 -0.30 -3.36
N GLY A 131 -12.01 -0.44 -4.11
CA GLY A 131 -11.29 0.67 -4.72
C GLY A 131 -11.48 0.68 -6.22
N THR A 132 -11.43 1.88 -6.82
CA THR A 132 -11.31 2.03 -8.28
C THR A 132 -10.20 3.00 -8.64
N PHE A 133 -9.49 2.72 -9.73
CA PHE A 133 -8.41 3.57 -10.23
C PHE A 133 -8.53 3.78 -11.74
N GLY A 134 -8.80 5.01 -12.12
CA GLY A 134 -8.89 5.47 -13.50
C GLY A 134 -7.67 6.30 -13.89
N VAL A 135 -7.19 6.09 -15.12
CA VAL A 135 -6.11 6.84 -15.75
C VAL A 135 -6.56 7.30 -17.13
N ALA A 136 -6.72 8.60 -17.31
CA ALA A 136 -6.99 9.24 -18.60
C ALA A 136 -5.76 10.01 -19.08
N SER A 137 -5.65 10.18 -20.40
CA SER A 137 -4.64 11.01 -21.05
C SER A 137 -5.21 11.43 -22.38
N PHE A 138 -5.20 12.73 -22.70
CA PHE A 138 -5.84 13.20 -23.93
C PHE A 138 -5.26 12.49 -25.18
N PRO A 139 -6.09 11.97 -26.10
CA PRO A 139 -7.57 12.07 -26.18
C PRO A 139 -8.34 10.89 -25.54
N TRP A 140 -7.68 9.97 -24.86
CA TRP A 140 -8.29 8.78 -24.25
C TRP A 140 -8.92 9.08 -22.89
N ALA A 141 -10.20 8.71 -22.75
CA ALA A 141 -10.90 8.73 -21.46
C ALA A 141 -10.40 7.62 -20.52
N ALA A 142 -10.67 7.78 -19.22
CA ALA A 142 -10.35 6.77 -18.22
C ALA A 142 -11.18 5.50 -18.45
N ASN A 143 -10.57 4.33 -18.26
CA ASN A 143 -11.25 3.03 -18.21
C ASN A 143 -10.90 2.33 -16.89
N PRO A 144 -11.55 2.71 -15.78
CA PRO A 144 -11.07 2.39 -14.45
C PRO A 144 -10.93 0.90 -14.18
N VAL A 145 -9.86 0.54 -13.46
CA VAL A 145 -9.71 -0.80 -12.87
C VAL A 145 -10.29 -0.81 -11.46
N THR A 146 -10.84 -1.95 -11.05
CA THR A 146 -11.42 -2.13 -9.73
C THR A 146 -10.69 -3.23 -8.98
N HIS A 147 -10.65 -3.10 -7.65
CA HIS A 147 -10.11 -4.12 -6.75
C HIS A 147 -10.88 -4.10 -5.44
N GLU A 148 -11.17 -5.26 -4.90
CA GLU A 148 -11.89 -5.42 -3.63
C GLU A 148 -11.01 -6.17 -2.65
N VAL A 149 -11.03 -5.74 -1.39
CA VAL A 149 -10.35 -6.42 -0.29
C VAL A 149 -11.29 -6.56 0.89
N THR A 150 -11.26 -7.73 1.51
CA THR A 150 -11.97 -8.00 2.77
C THR A 150 -10.96 -7.92 3.91
N VAL A 151 -11.31 -7.18 4.96
CA VAL A 151 -10.45 -6.99 6.15
C VAL A 151 -10.68 -8.15 7.12
N THR A 152 -9.65 -8.96 7.37
CA THR A 152 -9.75 -10.23 8.12
C THR A 152 -9.08 -10.20 9.49
N CYS A 153 -9.09 -9.06 10.20
CA CYS A 153 -8.74 -9.10 11.61
C CYS A 153 -9.54 -10.19 12.37
#